data_AF-A0A8D5FGM6-F1
#
_entry.id   AF-A0A8D5FGM6-F1
#
_cell.length_a   1.000
_cell.length_b   1.000
_cell.length_c   1.000
_cell.angle_alpha   90.00
_cell.angle_beta   90.00
_cell.angle_gamma   90.00
#
_symmetry.space_group_name_H-M   'P 1'
#
loop_
_entity.id
_entity.type
_entity.pdbx_description
1 polymer ?
#
loop_
_entity_poly.entity_id
_entity_poly.type
_entity_poly.pdbx_seq_one_letter_code
_entity_poly.pdbx_strand_id
1 'polypeptide(L)'
;MFKKIFACSVISFFVLCGTAILSTAGTDTGPAELTIVSTHSKKPKPALFPHKKHQDKFKCAECHHGIKDGKQVPYAEGMEIKKCDNCHNKDVLKGKKKGKLKLDTIKGAGHGNCLACHKAMAKKDKKLKKITKCSNCHPKKKK
;
A
#
# COMPACT_ATOMS: atom_id res chain seq x y z
N MET A 1 -75.78 -25.29 -17.04
CA MET A 1 -76.05 -26.14 -15.87
C MET A 1 -74.83 -26.11 -14.97
N PHE A 2 -74.97 -25.50 -13.79
CA PHE A 2 -73.94 -25.45 -12.74
C PHE A 2 -73.84 -26.79 -11.99
N LYS A 3 -72.62 -27.07 -11.50
CA LYS A 3 -72.19 -27.92 -10.35
C LYS A 3 -70.98 -28.77 -10.80
N LYS A 4 -69.85 -28.89 -10.11
CA LYS A 4 -69.48 -28.59 -8.71
C LYS A 4 -67.96 -28.88 -8.53
N ILE A 5 -67.30 -28.08 -7.67
CA ILE A 5 -66.36 -28.49 -6.60
C ILE A 5 -64.96 -28.98 -7.04
N PHE A 6 -63.90 -28.18 -6.84
CA PHE A 6 -63.05 -28.06 -5.63
C PHE A 6 -62.31 -29.36 -5.25
N ALA A 7 -60.97 -29.38 -5.40
CA ALA A 7 -60.03 -29.80 -4.36
C ALA A 7 -58.57 -29.83 -4.88
N CYS A 8 -57.77 -28.90 -4.34
CA CYS A 8 -56.41 -29.07 -3.83
C CYS A 8 -55.43 -30.03 -4.54
N SER A 9 -54.41 -29.45 -5.18
CA SER A 9 -53.05 -29.83 -4.81
C SER A 9 -52.07 -28.68 -5.01
N VAL A 10 -51.51 -28.30 -3.88
CA VAL A 10 -50.37 -27.42 -3.65
C VAL A 10 -49.12 -28.07 -4.25
N ILE A 11 -48.12 -27.25 -4.57
CA ILE A 11 -46.66 -27.51 -4.67
C ILE A 11 -46.16 -26.75 -5.91
N SER A 12 -45.84 -25.47 -5.73
CA SER A 12 -44.48 -24.99 -5.45
C SER A 12 -43.68 -24.86 -6.75
N PHE A 13 -43.36 -23.64 -7.19
CA PHE A 13 -42.07 -23.37 -7.82
C PHE A 13 -41.76 -21.86 -7.84
N PHE A 14 -40.91 -21.48 -6.90
CA PHE A 14 -39.85 -20.47 -7.01
C PHE A 14 -40.19 -19.06 -7.52
N VAL A 15 -40.43 -18.17 -6.56
CA VAL A 15 -40.17 -16.73 -6.67
C VAL A 15 -38.65 -16.53 -6.75
N LEU A 16 -38.11 -16.33 -7.95
CA LEU A 16 -36.75 -15.79 -8.11
C LEU A 16 -36.78 -14.29 -7.82
N CYS A 17 -36.62 -13.95 -6.53
CA CYS A 17 -36.24 -12.63 -6.10
C CYS A 17 -34.75 -12.45 -6.46
N GLY A 18 -34.48 -11.90 -7.64
CA GLY A 18 -33.14 -11.52 -8.08
C GLY A 18 -32.64 -10.34 -7.26
N THR A 19 -32.10 -10.60 -6.07
CA THR A 19 -31.31 -9.62 -5.34
C THR A 19 -30.00 -9.44 -6.09
N ALA A 20 -29.91 -8.35 -6.86
CA ALA A 20 -28.64 -7.83 -7.34
C ALA A 20 -27.80 -7.45 -6.12
N ILE A 21 -26.93 -8.36 -5.68
CA ILE A 21 -25.83 -8.03 -4.78
C ILE A 21 -24.91 -7.13 -5.58
N LEU A 22 -25.08 -5.82 -5.39
CA LEU A 22 -24.15 -4.82 -5.88
C LEU A 22 -22.86 -5.00 -5.06
N SER A 23 -21.99 -5.89 -5.51
CA SER A 23 -20.63 -6.02 -5.01
C SER A 23 -19.90 -4.70 -5.29
N THR A 24 -19.94 -3.77 -4.35
CA THR A 24 -18.99 -2.65 -4.34
C THR A 24 -17.62 -3.26 -4.12
N ALA A 25 -16.92 -3.60 -5.20
CA ALA A 25 -15.49 -3.83 -5.18
C ALA A 25 -14.83 -2.50 -4.81
N GLY A 26 -14.84 -2.17 -3.51
CA GLY A 26 -13.98 -1.14 -2.98
C GLY A 26 -12.56 -1.54 -3.35
N THR A 27 -11.90 -0.72 -4.16
CA THR A 27 -10.49 -0.92 -4.49
C THR A 27 -9.73 -0.96 -3.16
N ASP A 28 -9.19 -2.13 -2.80
CA ASP A 28 -8.36 -2.25 -1.59
C ASP A 28 -7.12 -1.37 -1.75
N THR A 29 -7.14 -0.20 -1.13
CA THR A 29 -6.03 0.76 -1.15
C THR A 29 -5.01 0.47 -0.05
N GLY A 30 -5.10 -0.68 0.62
CA GLY A 30 -4.25 -1.07 1.73
C GLY A 30 -4.59 -0.35 3.04
N PRO A 31 -3.88 -0.72 4.14
CA PRO A 31 -4.17 -0.21 5.47
C PRO A 31 -3.88 1.28 5.60
N ALA A 32 -4.69 1.99 6.41
CA ALA A 32 -4.56 3.42 6.64
C ALA A 32 -3.27 3.80 7.39
N GLU A 33 -2.83 2.94 8.29
CA GLU A 33 -1.55 3.03 8.98
C GLU A 33 -0.80 1.71 8.86
N LEU A 34 0.51 1.77 8.63
CA LEU A 34 1.34 0.59 8.56
C LEU A 34 2.75 0.86 9.08
N THR A 35 3.44 -0.22 9.43
CA THR A 35 4.83 -0.15 9.85
C THR A 35 5.71 -0.80 8.78
N ILE A 36 6.61 -0.01 8.21
CA ILE A 36 7.60 -0.50 7.25
C ILE A 36 8.78 -1.07 8.03
N VAL A 37 9.00 -2.38 7.91
CA VAL A 37 10.06 -3.11 8.58
C VAL A 37 10.77 -4.01 7.57
N SER A 38 12.09 -4.07 7.63
CA SER A 38 12.88 -4.94 6.74
C SER A 38 12.89 -6.35 7.29
N THR A 39 12.52 -7.32 6.47
CA THR A 39 12.73 -8.75 6.79
C THR A 39 14.19 -9.18 6.59
N HIS A 40 14.94 -8.49 5.72
CA HIS A 40 16.36 -8.80 5.43
C HIS A 40 17.37 -8.13 6.38
N SER A 41 16.93 -7.49 7.47
CA SER A 41 17.82 -6.82 8.43
C SER A 41 17.92 -7.59 9.74
N LYS A 42 19.15 -7.84 10.22
CA LYS A 42 19.38 -8.48 11.53
C LYS A 42 18.88 -7.65 12.72
N LYS A 43 18.85 -6.32 12.58
CA LYS A 43 18.41 -5.37 13.61
C LYS A 43 17.53 -4.31 12.95
N PRO A 44 16.31 -4.67 12.54
CA PRO A 44 15.47 -3.76 11.80
C PRO A 44 15.04 -2.59 12.70
N LYS A 45 14.96 -1.40 12.12
CA LYS A 45 14.34 -0.23 12.75
C LYS A 45 13.01 0.02 12.06
N PRO A 46 11.88 -0.42 12.65
CA PRO A 46 10.57 -0.22 12.05
C PRO A 46 10.31 1.28 11.85
N ALA A 47 9.66 1.63 10.74
CA ALA A 47 9.23 3.00 10.44
C ALA A 47 7.71 3.06 10.43
N LEU A 48 7.11 3.91 11.26
CA LEU A 48 5.67 4.17 11.20
C LEU A 48 5.36 4.97 9.93
N PHE A 49 4.37 4.52 9.18
CA PHE A 49 3.93 5.14 7.95
C PHE A 49 2.40 5.33 7.98
N PRO A 50 1.92 6.57 8.19
CA PRO A 50 0.50 6.88 8.05
C PRO A 50 0.16 6.95 6.57
N HIS A 51 -0.13 5.79 5.97
CA HIS A 51 -0.33 5.62 4.54
C HIS A 51 -1.49 6.46 4.02
N LYS A 52 -2.63 6.48 4.73
CA LYS A 52 -3.80 7.28 4.33
C LYS A 52 -3.46 8.77 4.21
N LYS A 53 -2.68 9.32 5.15
CA LYS A 53 -2.23 10.72 5.09
C LYS A 53 -1.39 11.04 3.85
N HIS A 54 -0.72 10.06 3.27
CA HIS A 54 0.02 10.21 2.03
C HIS A 54 -0.90 10.02 0.82
N GLN A 55 -1.80 9.03 0.84
CA GLN A 55 -2.79 8.82 -0.20
C GLN A 55 -3.68 10.05 -0.43
N ASP A 56 -4.09 10.72 0.65
CA ASP A 56 -4.90 11.94 0.58
C ASP A 56 -4.17 13.12 -0.10
N LYS A 57 -2.85 13.02 -0.31
CA LYS A 57 -1.99 14.11 -0.80
C LYS A 57 -1.20 13.78 -2.05
N PHE A 58 -0.98 12.50 -2.33
CA PHE A 58 -0.05 12.01 -3.32
C PHE A 58 -0.65 10.85 -4.10
N LYS A 59 -0.35 10.81 -5.39
CA LYS A 59 -0.75 9.71 -6.26
C LYS A 59 0.03 8.44 -5.90
N CYS A 60 -0.52 7.26 -6.18
CA CYS A 60 0.14 5.98 -5.96
C CYS A 60 1.54 5.94 -6.58
N ALA A 61 1.68 6.52 -7.79
CA ALA A 61 2.91 6.60 -8.57
C ALA A 61 4.03 7.44 -7.95
N GLU A 62 3.74 8.28 -6.95
CA GLU A 62 4.77 9.06 -6.24
C GLU A 62 5.70 8.17 -5.41
N CYS A 63 5.22 6.99 -5.03
CA CYS A 63 5.99 6.03 -4.24
C CYS A 63 6.07 4.64 -4.89
N HIS A 64 4.96 4.13 -5.41
CA HIS A 64 4.91 2.82 -6.03
C HIS A 64 5.51 2.90 -7.42
N HIS A 65 6.46 2.02 -7.70
CA HIS A 65 7.10 1.90 -8.99
C HIS A 65 7.38 0.42 -9.25
N GLY A 66 7.49 0.05 -10.51
CA GLY A 66 7.92 -1.28 -10.87
C GLY A 66 9.44 -1.39 -10.90
N ILE A 67 9.87 -2.61 -11.21
CA ILE A 67 11.25 -2.90 -11.59
C ILE A 67 11.23 -3.82 -12.82
N LYS A 68 12.09 -3.54 -13.79
CA LYS A 68 12.34 -4.40 -14.94
C LYS A 68 13.84 -4.41 -15.21
N ASP A 69 14.44 -5.59 -15.32
CA ASP A 69 15.88 -5.78 -15.57
C ASP A 69 16.78 -4.98 -14.62
N GLY A 70 16.42 -4.94 -13.34
CA GLY A 70 17.16 -4.20 -12.31
C GLY A 70 17.06 -2.67 -12.41
N LYS A 71 16.17 -2.15 -13.26
CA LYS A 71 15.90 -0.71 -13.44
C LYS A 71 14.49 -0.38 -12.97
N GLN A 72 14.33 0.78 -12.34
CA GLN A 72 13.03 1.30 -11.96
C GLN A 72 12.19 1.57 -13.22
N VAL A 73 10.94 1.12 -13.21
CA VAL A 73 9.95 1.48 -14.23
C VAL A 73 8.77 2.20 -13.58
N PRO A 74 8.04 3.06 -14.31
CA PRO A 74 6.90 3.79 -13.76
C PRO A 74 5.83 2.87 -13.16
N TYR A 75 5.04 3.43 -12.25
CA TYR A 75 3.79 2.83 -11.83
C TYR A 75 2.86 2.58 -13.02
N ALA A 76 2.18 1.44 -13.01
CA ALA A 76 1.07 1.16 -13.92
C ALA A 76 -0.19 0.88 -13.09
N GLU A 77 -1.34 1.37 -13.56
CA GLU A 77 -2.62 1.10 -12.91
C GLU A 77 -2.90 -0.41 -12.92
N GLY A 78 -3.41 -0.94 -11.81
CA GLY A 78 -3.59 -2.38 -11.62
C GLY A 78 -2.31 -3.18 -11.35
N MET A 79 -1.13 -2.56 -11.28
CA MET A 79 0.08 -3.29 -10.88
C MET A 79 -0.02 -3.79 -9.44
N GLU A 80 0.41 -5.02 -9.20
CA GLU A 80 0.44 -5.59 -7.87
C GLU A 80 1.40 -4.80 -6.96
N ILE A 81 0.86 -4.25 -5.87
CA ILE A 81 1.65 -3.52 -4.87
C ILE A 81 2.32 -4.49 -3.90
N LYS A 82 3.64 -4.62 -4.02
CA LYS A 82 4.47 -5.47 -3.16
C LYS A 82 5.17 -4.69 -2.06
N LYS A 83 5.61 -5.40 -1.02
CA LYS A 83 6.50 -4.83 0.00
C LYS A 83 7.81 -4.38 -0.65
N CYS A 84 8.37 -3.28 -0.15
CA CYS A 84 9.58 -2.69 -0.70
C CYS A 84 10.76 -3.68 -0.68
N ASP A 85 10.86 -4.51 0.36
CA ASP A 85 11.94 -5.48 0.54
C ASP A 85 11.89 -6.65 -0.44
N ASN A 86 10.79 -6.87 -1.18
CA ASN A 86 10.76 -7.84 -2.28
C ASN A 86 11.76 -7.49 -3.40
N CYS A 87 12.05 -6.21 -3.61
CA CYS A 87 12.99 -5.75 -4.64
C CYS A 87 14.18 -4.98 -4.05
N HIS A 88 14.01 -4.25 -2.95
CA HIS A 88 15.09 -3.53 -2.26
C HIS A 88 15.88 -4.43 -1.32
N ASN A 89 16.53 -5.42 -1.92
CA ASN A 89 17.38 -6.42 -1.28
C ASN A 89 18.63 -6.70 -2.14
N LYS A 90 19.52 -7.54 -1.61
CA LYS A 90 20.78 -7.88 -2.27
C LYS A 90 20.64 -8.86 -3.43
N ASP A 91 19.53 -9.57 -3.53
CA ASP A 91 19.33 -10.58 -4.56
C ASP A 91 18.89 -9.91 -5.87
N VAL A 92 18.09 -8.83 -5.77
CA VAL A 92 17.56 -8.11 -6.93
C VAL A 92 18.40 -6.87 -7.28
N LEU A 93 18.87 -6.11 -6.29
CA LEU A 93 19.50 -4.79 -6.50
C LEU A 93 20.96 -4.71 -6.08
N LYS A 94 21.66 -5.85 -6.02
CA LYS A 94 23.07 -5.93 -5.57
C LYS A 94 23.93 -4.81 -6.14
N GLY A 95 24.55 -4.03 -5.24
CA GLY A 95 25.49 -2.98 -5.64
C GLY A 95 24.85 -1.72 -6.24
N LYS A 96 23.54 -1.68 -6.49
CA LYS A 96 22.85 -0.48 -6.97
C LYS A 96 22.78 0.59 -5.88
N LYS A 97 23.01 1.85 -6.25
CA LYS A 97 23.06 2.98 -5.32
C LYS A 97 22.40 4.23 -5.93
N LYS A 98 21.87 5.09 -5.07
CA LYS A 98 21.47 6.48 -5.38
C LYS A 98 22.33 7.42 -4.54
N GLY A 99 23.37 7.97 -5.15
CA GLY A 99 24.44 8.67 -4.41
C GLY A 99 25.06 7.75 -3.36
N LYS A 100 25.06 8.17 -2.08
CA LYS A 100 25.59 7.38 -0.96
C LYS A 100 24.62 6.30 -0.44
N LEU A 101 23.38 6.27 -0.93
CA LEU A 101 22.34 5.35 -0.44
C LEU A 101 22.36 4.04 -1.22
N LYS A 102 22.44 2.91 -0.52
CA LYS A 102 22.41 1.58 -1.13
C LYS A 102 20.97 1.12 -1.38
N LEU A 103 20.61 0.93 -2.64
CA LEU A 103 19.25 0.57 -3.06
C LEU A 103 18.93 -0.92 -2.86
N ASP A 104 19.94 -1.75 -2.62
CA ASP A 104 19.81 -3.13 -2.14
C ASP A 104 19.36 -3.24 -0.67
N THR A 105 18.86 -2.15 -0.09
CA THR A 105 18.27 -2.12 1.24
C THR A 105 17.06 -1.18 1.25
N ILE A 106 16.01 -1.55 2.00
CA ILE A 106 14.89 -0.63 2.22
C ILE A 106 15.31 0.64 2.98
N LYS A 107 16.41 0.60 3.76
CA LYS A 107 16.95 1.79 4.43
C LYS A 107 17.39 2.82 3.40
N GLY A 108 18.14 2.39 2.38
CA GLY A 108 18.58 3.29 1.32
C GLY A 108 17.42 3.76 0.46
N ALA A 109 16.48 2.87 0.11
CA ALA A 109 15.28 3.22 -0.63
C ALA A 109 14.42 4.25 0.13
N GLY A 110 14.06 3.96 1.38
CA GLY A 110 13.23 4.83 2.22
C GLY A 110 13.89 6.17 2.54
N HIS A 111 15.19 6.22 2.79
CA HIS A 111 15.86 7.52 2.96
C HIS A 111 16.04 8.27 1.63
N GLY A 112 16.15 7.56 0.52
CA GLY A 112 16.30 8.13 -0.83
C GLY A 112 14.99 8.62 -1.44
N ASN A 113 13.86 8.15 -0.92
CA ASN A 113 12.51 8.57 -1.30
C ASN A 113 11.85 9.42 -0.21
N CYS A 114 11.50 8.80 0.92
CA CYS A 114 10.71 9.43 2.00
C CYS A 114 11.45 10.60 2.64
N LEU A 115 12.68 10.38 3.15
CA LEU A 115 13.44 11.44 3.83
C LEU A 115 13.85 12.55 2.85
N ALA A 116 14.16 12.21 1.60
CA ALA A 116 14.49 13.17 0.56
C ALA A 116 13.30 14.09 0.26
N CYS A 117 12.10 13.52 0.04
CA CYS A 117 10.86 14.27 -0.16
C CYS A 117 10.53 15.15 1.04
N HIS A 118 10.56 14.60 2.27
CA HIS A 118 10.30 15.38 3.48
C HIS A 118 11.28 16.55 3.65
N LYS A 119 12.56 16.36 3.33
CA LYS A 119 13.55 17.45 3.35
C LYS A 119 13.26 18.50 2.29
N ALA A 120 12.84 18.10 1.08
CA ALA A 120 12.45 19.03 0.03
C ALA A 120 11.23 19.85 0.45
N MET A 121 10.22 19.21 1.04
CA MET A 121 9.03 19.88 1.57
C MET A 121 9.36 20.80 2.75
N ALA A 122 10.27 20.40 3.63
CA ALA A 122 10.73 21.22 4.75
C ALA A 122 11.50 22.49 4.34
N LYS A 123 12.06 22.52 3.12
CA LYS A 123 12.62 23.76 2.54
C LYS A 123 11.54 24.74 2.14
N LYS A 124 10.37 24.25 1.73
CA LYS A 124 9.21 25.06 1.32
C LYS A 124 8.37 25.50 2.52
N ASP A 125 8.23 24.63 3.52
CA ASP A 125 7.52 24.93 4.77
C ASP A 125 8.32 24.45 5.99
N LYS A 126 8.79 25.42 6.79
CA LYS A 126 9.56 25.17 8.01
C LYS A 126 8.79 24.32 9.04
N LYS A 127 7.45 24.34 9.04
CA LYS A 127 6.62 23.49 9.93
C LYS A 127 6.81 22.00 9.65
N LEU A 128 7.20 21.64 8.42
CA LEU A 128 7.50 20.27 8.01
C LEU A 128 8.90 19.80 8.42
N LYS A 129 9.76 20.67 8.94
CA LYS A 129 11.09 20.27 9.45
C LYS A 129 11.00 19.22 10.56
N LYS A 130 9.88 19.15 11.29
CA LYS A 130 9.67 18.09 12.30
C LYS A 130 9.70 16.70 11.66
N ILE A 131 9.04 16.48 10.53
CA ILE A 131 8.93 15.14 9.91
C ILE A 131 10.22 14.64 9.25
N THR A 132 11.30 15.44 9.26
CA THR A 132 12.63 15.00 8.81
C THR A 132 13.47 14.38 9.94
N LYS A 133 12.99 14.41 11.19
CA LYS A 133 13.70 13.84 12.35
C LYS A 133 13.57 12.32 12.36
N CYS A 134 14.67 11.61 12.66
CA CYS A 134 14.72 10.15 12.70
C CYS A 134 13.63 9.54 13.59
N SER A 135 13.40 10.12 14.77
CA SER A 135 12.43 9.63 15.76
C SER A 135 10.97 9.73 15.32
N ASN A 136 10.67 10.60 14.35
CA ASN A 136 9.31 10.78 13.86
C ASN A 136 8.93 9.72 12.81
N CYS A 137 9.92 9.07 12.19
CA CYS A 137 9.71 7.89 11.36
C CYS A 137 9.96 6.62 12.18
N HIS A 138 11.02 6.60 12.99
CA HIS A 138 11.45 5.46 13.81
C HIS A 138 11.24 5.76 15.30
N PRO A 139 9.98 5.71 15.79
CA PRO A 139 9.72 5.91 17.21
C PRO A 139 10.46 4.85 18.03
N LYS A 140 10.98 5.24 19.19
CA LYS A 140 11.50 4.26 20.16
C LYS A 140 10.32 3.37 20.57
N LYS A 141 10.54 2.05 20.68
CA LYS A 141 9.58 1.18 21.35
C LYS A 141 9.31 1.78 22.73
N LYS A 142 8.04 2.02 23.07
CA LYS A 142 7.68 2.31 24.45
C LYS A 142 8.10 1.09 25.28
N LYS A 143 8.85 1.35 26.35
CA LYS A 143 9.19 0.30 27.33
C LYS A 143 7.94 -0.12 28.07
#